data_AF-A0A7W1ZBT0-F1
#
_entry.id   AF-A0A7W1ZBT0-F1
#
_cell.length_a   1.000
_cell.length_b   1.000
_cell.length_c   1.000
_cell.angle_alpha   90.00
_cell.angle_beta   90.00
_cell.angle_gamma   90.00
#
_symmetry.space_group_name_H-M   'P 1'
#
loop_
_entity.id
_entity.type
_entity.pdbx_description
1 polymer ?
#
loop_
_entity_poly.entity_id
_entity_poly.type
_entity_poly.pdbx_seq_one_letter_code
_entity_poly.pdbx_strand_id
1 'polypeptide(L)'
;MHKKPSIINPMIRIDYEVNKKIIESFYEELGMPYEFEKDNIYLESAFNEIKDIWIANFNNIDKVNYLMIAEAPLWGKKKKYIYNPKTNNTQFFFRSDLEKILDNQITDKNEFIKICNEIGLLIVDISPFPLNTKDTKINYAKNKDGSRKLSKSKYRELVSLTIPTFFEKKIKLIGQKHSSDIKVFFRYTRVKNAFQDLISDVLIENGLIKSQECIRD
;
A
#
# COMPACT_ATOMS: atom_id res chain seq x y z
N MET A 1 31.45 7.48 -7.20
CA MET A 1 31.10 6.13 -6.69
C MET A 1 29.77 5.71 -7.31
N HIS A 2 29.78 4.81 -8.29
CA HIS A 2 28.55 4.21 -8.79
C HIS A 2 28.16 3.05 -7.87
N LYS A 3 27.14 3.25 -7.02
CA LYS A 3 26.52 2.15 -6.27
C LYS A 3 25.89 1.20 -7.29
N LYS A 4 26.30 -0.07 -7.28
CA LYS A 4 25.57 -1.14 -7.98
C LYS A 4 24.14 -1.19 -7.41
N PRO A 5 23.09 -1.27 -8.26
CA PRO A 5 21.73 -1.45 -7.76
C PRO A 5 21.67 -2.74 -6.95
N SER A 6 21.11 -2.67 -5.75
CA SER A 6 20.76 -3.86 -4.97
C SER A 6 19.75 -4.66 -5.79
N ILE A 7 20.18 -5.80 -6.33
CA ILE A 7 19.29 -6.69 -7.08
C ILE A 7 18.28 -7.23 -6.07
N ILE A 8 17.01 -6.80 -6.21
CA ILE A 8 15.89 -7.40 -5.48
C ILE A 8 15.97 -8.92 -5.67
N ASN A 9 15.89 -9.68 -4.58
CA ASN A 9 15.87 -11.13 -4.66
C ASN A 9 14.77 -11.59 -5.65
N PRO A 10 15.11 -12.26 -6.78
CA PRO A 10 14.16 -12.64 -7.82
C PRO A 10 13.08 -13.62 -7.35
N MET A 11 13.18 -14.15 -6.12
CA MET A 11 12.19 -15.06 -5.53
C MET A 11 10.97 -14.36 -4.89
N ILE A 12 11.03 -13.06 -4.55
CA ILE A 12 9.87 -12.37 -3.96
C ILE A 12 9.04 -11.74 -5.08
N ARG A 13 8.02 -12.46 -5.52
CA ARG A 13 7.05 -11.97 -6.49
C ARG A 13 5.76 -11.50 -5.80
N ILE A 14 5.29 -10.34 -6.22
CA ILE A 14 4.00 -9.76 -5.83
C ILE A 14 3.10 -9.92 -7.06
N ASP A 15 2.35 -11.01 -7.13
CA ASP A 15 1.58 -11.38 -8.30
C ASP A 15 0.08 -11.22 -8.07
N TYR A 16 -0.64 -10.86 -9.14
CA TYR A 16 -2.07 -10.62 -9.08
C TYR A 16 -2.86 -11.93 -8.93
N GLU A 17 -2.44 -13.02 -9.57
CA GLU A 17 -3.25 -14.25 -9.72
C GLU A 17 -3.82 -14.85 -8.43
N VAL A 18 -3.06 -14.86 -7.33
CA VAL A 18 -3.60 -15.40 -6.06
C VAL A 18 -4.56 -14.38 -5.43
N ASN A 19 -4.22 -13.10 -5.50
CA ASN A 19 -5.08 -12.02 -5.03
C ASN A 19 -6.40 -11.98 -5.83
N LYS A 20 -6.34 -12.26 -7.14
CA LYS A 20 -7.49 -12.35 -8.05
C LYS A 20 -8.54 -13.33 -7.54
N LYS A 21 -8.12 -14.56 -7.20
CA LYS A 21 -9.03 -15.60 -6.68
C LYS A 21 -9.69 -15.18 -5.36
N ILE A 22 -8.93 -14.49 -4.50
CA ILE A 22 -9.47 -13.96 -3.25
C ILE A 22 -10.56 -12.94 -3.55
N ILE A 23 -10.28 -11.91 -4.36
CA ILE A 23 -11.30 -10.88 -4.63
C ILE A 23 -12.50 -11.43 -5.40
N GLU A 24 -12.29 -12.38 -6.32
CA GLU A 24 -13.36 -13.09 -7.05
C GLU A 24 -14.35 -13.75 -6.09
N SER A 25 -13.86 -14.47 -5.07
CA SER A 25 -14.72 -15.10 -4.07
C SER A 25 -15.64 -14.10 -3.33
N PHE A 26 -15.19 -12.86 -3.13
CA PHE A 26 -16.04 -11.82 -2.52
C PHE A 26 -17.18 -11.38 -3.46
N TYR A 27 -16.95 -11.38 -4.77
CA TYR A 27 -18.02 -11.12 -5.74
C TYR A 27 -19.00 -12.28 -5.80
N GLU A 28 -18.52 -13.52 -5.76
CA GLU A 28 -19.36 -14.72 -5.70
C GLU A 28 -20.26 -14.74 -4.46
N GLU A 29 -19.69 -14.50 -3.28
CA GLU A 29 -20.44 -14.42 -2.01
C GLU A 29 -21.53 -13.34 -2.02
N LEU A 30 -21.30 -12.25 -2.75
CA LEU A 30 -22.27 -11.16 -2.87
C LEU A 30 -23.30 -11.37 -4.00
N GLY A 31 -23.23 -12.51 -4.70
CA GLY A 31 -24.12 -12.86 -5.82
C GLY A 31 -23.86 -12.02 -7.06
N MET A 32 -22.61 -11.61 -7.31
CA MET A 32 -22.22 -10.73 -8.42
C MET A 32 -21.06 -11.28 -9.29
N PRO A 33 -21.01 -12.58 -9.65
CA PRO A 33 -19.88 -13.16 -10.39
C PRO A 33 -19.62 -12.46 -11.74
N TYR A 34 -20.67 -12.11 -12.50
CA TYR A 34 -20.52 -11.44 -13.80
C TYR A 34 -19.99 -10.00 -13.71
N GLU A 35 -20.13 -9.35 -12.55
CA GLU A 35 -19.56 -8.02 -12.35
C GLU A 35 -18.05 -8.10 -12.09
N PHE A 36 -17.58 -9.22 -11.54
CA PHE A 36 -16.14 -9.44 -11.32
C PHE A 36 -15.38 -9.41 -12.64
N GLU A 37 -15.86 -10.07 -13.70
CA GLU A 37 -15.18 -10.11 -14.99
C GLU A 37 -14.89 -8.70 -15.55
N LYS A 38 -15.86 -7.79 -15.38
CA LYS A 38 -15.73 -6.39 -15.82
C LYS A 38 -14.76 -5.61 -14.94
N ASP A 39 -14.93 -5.74 -13.62
CA ASP A 39 -14.13 -5.03 -12.64
C ASP A 39 -12.68 -5.53 -12.62
N ASN A 40 -12.44 -6.81 -12.93
CA ASN A 40 -11.13 -7.44 -12.93
C ASN A 40 -10.17 -6.76 -13.91
N ILE A 41 -10.66 -6.28 -15.06
CA ILE A 41 -9.84 -5.53 -16.03
C ILE A 41 -9.22 -4.30 -15.35
N TYR A 42 -10.02 -3.56 -14.58
CA TYR A 42 -9.56 -2.42 -13.82
C TYR A 42 -8.66 -2.83 -12.65
N LEU A 43 -9.07 -3.85 -11.88
CA LEU A 43 -8.34 -4.29 -10.68
C LEU A 43 -6.95 -4.81 -11.01
N GLU A 44 -6.83 -5.63 -12.05
CA GLU A 44 -5.56 -6.19 -12.51
C GLU A 44 -4.62 -5.10 -13.03
N SER A 45 -5.14 -4.21 -13.89
CA SER A 45 -4.38 -3.06 -14.39
C SER A 45 -3.90 -2.18 -13.24
N ALA A 46 -4.79 -1.83 -12.30
CA ALA A 46 -4.44 -0.96 -11.19
C ALA A 46 -3.44 -1.63 -10.22
N PHE A 47 -3.59 -2.93 -9.94
CA PHE A 47 -2.67 -3.69 -9.11
C PHE A 47 -1.26 -3.69 -9.72
N ASN A 48 -1.14 -4.02 -11.00
CA ASN A 48 0.15 -4.10 -11.68
C ASN A 48 0.81 -2.73 -11.79
N GLU A 49 0.07 -1.68 -12.17
CA GLU A 49 0.63 -0.33 -12.25
C GLU A 49 1.06 0.22 -10.89
N ILE A 50 0.26 0.02 -9.82
CA ILE A 50 0.64 0.41 -8.46
C ILE A 50 1.88 -0.37 -8.00
N LYS A 51 1.92 -1.68 -8.24
CA LYS A 51 3.05 -2.54 -7.91
C LYS A 51 4.33 -2.04 -8.57
N ASP A 52 4.30 -1.78 -9.87
CA ASP A 52 5.47 -1.36 -10.63
C ASP A 52 5.99 0.00 -10.15
N ILE A 53 5.07 0.95 -9.90
CA ILE A 53 5.42 2.25 -9.32
C ILE A 53 6.02 2.10 -7.91
N TRP A 54 5.43 1.25 -7.07
CA TRP A 54 5.91 1.00 -5.71
C TRP A 54 7.30 0.37 -5.71
N ILE A 55 7.54 -0.64 -6.56
CA ILE A 55 8.84 -1.29 -6.73
C ILE A 55 9.89 -0.30 -7.24
N ALA A 56 9.54 0.52 -8.23
CA ALA A 56 10.43 1.57 -8.74
C ALA A 56 10.80 2.56 -7.63
N ASN A 57 9.83 2.99 -6.81
CA ASN A 57 10.11 3.86 -5.67
C ASN A 57 10.99 3.19 -4.63
N PHE A 58 10.68 1.95 -4.25
CA PHE A 58 11.47 1.16 -3.31
C PHE A 58 12.92 1.01 -3.76
N ASN A 59 13.18 0.82 -5.06
CA ASN A 59 14.53 0.74 -5.61
C ASN A 59 15.33 2.04 -5.48
N ASN A 60 14.67 3.20 -5.43
CA ASN A 60 15.31 4.48 -5.24
C ASN A 60 15.61 4.81 -3.76
N ILE A 61 15.13 4.00 -2.81
CA ILE A 61 15.44 4.14 -1.39
C ILE A 61 16.70 3.32 -1.07
N ASP A 62 17.77 3.97 -0.61
CA ASP A 62 18.99 3.27 -0.18
C ASP A 62 18.75 2.41 1.07
N LYS A 63 18.01 2.96 2.04
CA LYS A 63 17.73 2.31 3.33
C LYS A 63 16.36 2.76 3.85
N VAL A 64 15.51 1.83 4.26
CA VAL A 64 14.18 2.14 4.81
C VAL A 64 14.31 2.46 6.30
N ASN A 65 14.13 3.72 6.67
CA ASN A 65 14.21 4.20 8.05
C ASN A 65 12.81 4.37 8.67
N TYR A 66 11.80 4.63 7.84
CA TYR A 66 10.42 4.88 8.24
C TYR A 66 9.49 4.05 7.36
N LEU A 67 8.65 3.23 7.98
CA LEU A 67 7.59 2.47 7.33
C LEU A 67 6.24 2.98 7.81
N MET A 68 5.48 3.57 6.90
CA MET A 68 4.12 4.01 7.13
C MET A 68 3.14 3.01 6.54
N ILE A 69 2.22 2.50 7.36
CA ILE A 69 1.17 1.57 6.96
C ILE A 69 -0.13 2.33 6.78
N ALA A 70 -0.78 2.17 5.62
CA ALA A 70 -1.89 3.04 5.27
C ALA A 70 -2.91 2.46 4.30
N GLU A 71 -3.96 3.23 4.07
CA GLU A 71 -4.82 3.15 2.89
C GLU A 71 -4.45 4.32 1.98
N ALA A 72 -3.49 4.13 1.06
CA ALA A 72 -3.05 5.22 0.20
C ALA A 72 -4.18 5.64 -0.76
N PRO A 73 -4.06 6.81 -1.42
CA PRO A 73 -5.08 7.24 -2.37
C PRO A 73 -5.32 6.18 -3.44
N LEU A 74 -6.59 5.81 -3.60
CA LEU A 74 -6.99 4.81 -4.59
C LEU A 74 -6.57 5.26 -6.00
N TRP A 75 -6.21 4.28 -6.84
CA TRP A 75 -5.76 4.51 -8.21
C TRP A 75 -6.74 5.40 -8.98
N GLY A 76 -7.94 4.87 -9.25
CA GLY A 76 -9.00 5.51 -10.02
C GLY A 76 -8.56 6.03 -11.40
N LYS A 77 -9.48 6.67 -12.12
CA LYS A 77 -9.18 7.29 -13.44
C LYS A 77 -8.03 8.31 -13.42
N LYS A 78 -7.80 8.97 -12.28
CA LYS A 78 -6.76 9.99 -12.11
C LYS A 78 -5.42 9.41 -11.65
N LYS A 79 -5.31 8.10 -11.42
CA LYS A 79 -4.09 7.37 -11.04
C LYS A 79 -3.34 8.00 -9.85
N LYS A 80 -4.07 8.44 -8.82
CA LYS A 80 -3.58 9.35 -7.75
C LYS A 80 -2.64 8.72 -6.70
N TYR A 81 -2.03 7.59 -7.02
CA TYR A 81 -1.17 6.89 -6.08
C TYR A 81 -0.01 7.77 -5.59
N ILE A 82 0.40 7.60 -4.33
CA ILE A 82 1.36 8.51 -3.69
C ILE A 82 2.70 8.58 -4.42
N TYR A 83 3.13 7.51 -5.09
CA TYR A 83 4.38 7.47 -5.83
C TYR A 83 4.22 7.74 -7.32
N ASN A 84 3.02 8.10 -7.80
CA ASN A 84 2.83 8.47 -9.20
C ASN A 84 3.24 9.94 -9.42
N PRO A 85 4.36 10.22 -10.10
CA PRO A 85 4.84 11.59 -10.33
C PRO A 85 3.95 12.39 -11.28
N LYS A 86 3.11 11.71 -12.08
CA LYS A 86 2.20 12.33 -13.06
C LYS A 86 0.95 12.95 -12.44
N THR A 87 0.89 13.03 -11.10
CA THR A 87 -0.29 13.49 -10.37
C THR A 87 0.09 14.48 -9.27
N ASN A 88 -0.83 15.37 -8.92
CA ASN A 88 -0.64 16.27 -7.79
C ASN A 88 -0.67 15.48 -6.47
N ASN A 89 -0.02 16.04 -5.44
CA ASN A 89 -0.15 15.53 -4.09
C ASN A 89 -1.62 15.49 -3.66
N THR A 90 -1.93 14.50 -2.84
CA THR A 90 -3.25 14.33 -2.26
C THR A 90 -3.19 14.74 -0.78
N GLN A 91 -4.36 14.97 -0.19
CA GLN A 91 -4.49 15.24 1.25
C GLN A 91 -4.06 14.06 2.13
N PHE A 92 -3.76 12.91 1.52
CA PHE A 92 -3.29 11.73 2.22
C PHE A 92 -1.99 12.01 2.98
N PHE A 93 -1.05 12.74 2.36
CA PHE A 93 0.20 13.14 2.99
C PHE A 93 0.62 14.50 2.42
N PHE A 94 0.44 15.53 3.23
CA PHE A 94 0.66 16.90 2.79
C PHE A 94 2.15 17.20 2.76
N ARG A 95 2.57 17.94 1.73
CA ARG A 95 3.95 18.44 1.62
C ARG A 95 4.33 19.24 2.85
N SER A 96 3.41 20.05 3.36
CA SER A 96 3.58 20.86 4.57
C SER A 96 4.03 20.09 5.80
N ASP A 97 3.68 18.81 5.91
CA ASP A 97 4.10 17.98 7.05
C ASP A 97 5.61 17.72 6.99
N LEU A 98 6.16 17.46 5.79
CA LEU A 98 7.60 17.33 5.59
C LEU A 98 8.32 18.68 5.58
N GLU A 99 7.73 19.72 4.99
CA GLU A 99 8.31 21.07 4.95
C GLU A 99 8.60 21.59 6.36
N LYS A 100 7.67 21.37 7.30
CA LYS A 100 7.84 21.74 8.72
C LYS A 100 8.97 20.97 9.42
N ILE A 101 9.20 19.72 9.03
CA ILE A 101 10.23 18.86 9.64
C ILE A 101 11.60 19.18 9.05
N LEU A 102 11.65 19.49 7.76
CA LEU A 102 12.88 19.65 6.98
C LEU A 102 13.32 21.12 6.83
N ASP A 103 12.50 22.06 7.28
CA ASP A 103 12.68 23.50 7.12
C ASP A 103 13.02 23.90 5.67
N ASN A 104 12.34 23.24 4.71
CA ASN A 104 12.57 23.39 3.27
C ASN A 104 11.23 23.32 2.53
N GLN A 105 11.06 24.15 1.50
CA GLN A 105 9.86 24.16 0.66
C GLN A 105 9.89 23.00 -0.34
N ILE A 106 8.76 22.32 -0.55
CA ILE A 106 8.62 21.22 -1.52
C ILE A 106 7.76 21.69 -2.69
N THR A 107 8.40 21.97 -3.80
CA THR A 107 7.82 22.63 -4.98
C THR A 107 6.85 21.72 -5.73
N ASP A 108 7.18 20.44 -5.91
CA ASP A 108 6.40 19.53 -6.74
C ASP A 108 6.34 18.09 -6.20
N LYS A 109 5.70 17.20 -6.99
CA LYS A 109 5.51 15.80 -6.65
C LYS A 109 6.81 15.00 -6.72
N ASN A 110 7.68 15.31 -7.67
CA ASN A 110 8.96 14.61 -7.85
C ASN A 110 9.89 14.94 -6.69
N GLU A 111 9.97 16.21 -6.31
CA GLU A 111 10.75 16.65 -5.14
C GLU A 111 10.23 16.01 -3.86
N PHE A 112 8.90 15.97 -3.67
CA PHE A 112 8.29 15.25 -2.56
C PHE A 112 8.71 13.77 -2.51
N ILE A 113 8.66 13.05 -3.65
CA ILE A 113 9.05 11.63 -3.73
C ILE A 113 10.55 11.48 -3.45
N LYS A 114 11.39 12.35 -4.03
CA LYS A 114 12.83 12.35 -3.83
C LYS A 114 13.18 12.50 -2.36
N ILE A 115 12.60 13.47 -1.68
CA ILE A 115 12.79 13.72 -0.24
C ILE A 115 12.36 12.49 0.57
N CYS A 116 11.20 11.91 0.28
CA CYS A 116 10.78 10.66 0.94
C CYS A 116 11.81 9.56 0.76
N ASN A 117 12.39 9.45 -0.45
CA ASN A 117 13.39 8.43 -0.74
C ASN A 117 14.73 8.68 -0.01
N GLU A 118 15.16 9.94 0.08
CA GLU A 118 16.38 10.36 0.77
C GLU A 118 16.29 10.11 2.29
N ILE A 119 15.15 10.41 2.91
CA ILE A 119 14.95 10.14 4.35
C ILE A 119 14.63 8.66 4.64
N GLY A 120 14.38 7.86 3.60
CA GLY A 120 14.01 6.45 3.73
C GLY A 120 12.58 6.22 4.23
N LEU A 121 11.64 7.09 3.87
CA LEU A 121 10.21 6.95 4.15
C LEU A 121 9.52 6.15 3.04
N LEU A 122 9.02 4.97 3.42
CA LEU A 122 8.27 4.08 2.55
C LEU A 122 6.85 3.87 3.08
N ILE A 123 5.88 3.89 2.18
CA ILE A 123 4.46 3.70 2.46
C ILE A 123 4.05 2.35 1.89
N VAL A 124 3.33 1.56 2.69
CA VAL A 124 2.78 0.27 2.28
C VAL A 124 1.27 0.29 2.51
N ASP A 125 0.54 0.04 1.43
CA ASP A 125 -0.90 -0.20 1.48
C ASP A 125 -1.24 -1.48 2.25
N ILE A 126 -2.29 -1.43 3.07
CA ILE A 126 -2.77 -2.59 3.80
C ILE A 126 -3.56 -3.57 2.92
N SER A 127 -4.16 -3.07 1.82
CA SER A 127 -4.95 -3.85 0.88
C SER A 127 -4.42 -3.71 -0.55
N PRO A 128 -4.40 -4.78 -1.35
CA PRO A 128 -3.96 -4.73 -2.74
C PRO A 128 -4.95 -4.05 -3.69
N PHE A 129 -6.23 -3.91 -3.32
CA PHE A 129 -7.28 -3.55 -4.27
C PHE A 129 -7.76 -2.11 -4.13
N PRO A 130 -7.76 -1.31 -5.22
CA PRO A 130 -8.27 0.06 -5.21
C PRO A 130 -9.81 0.12 -5.37
N LEU A 131 -10.55 -0.62 -4.52
CA LEU A 131 -12.01 -0.73 -4.58
C LEU A 131 -12.69 0.63 -4.38
N ASN A 132 -13.48 1.08 -5.35
CA ASN A 132 -14.10 2.40 -5.35
C ASN A 132 -15.46 2.41 -6.04
N THR A 133 -16.28 3.43 -5.75
CA THR A 133 -17.68 3.46 -6.23
C THR A 133 -17.85 3.66 -7.74
N LYS A 134 -16.78 4.01 -8.47
CA LYS A 134 -16.84 4.37 -9.88
C LYS A 134 -16.36 3.26 -10.80
N ASP A 135 -15.31 2.55 -10.38
CA ASP A 135 -14.63 1.57 -11.20
C ASP A 135 -14.91 0.13 -10.74
N THR A 136 -15.54 -0.08 -9.56
CA THR A 136 -15.86 -1.42 -9.05
C THR A 136 -17.25 -1.50 -8.39
N LYS A 137 -17.91 -2.65 -8.48
CA LYS A 137 -19.21 -2.98 -7.86
C LYS A 137 -19.12 -3.29 -6.38
N ILE A 138 -17.92 -3.46 -5.83
CA ILE A 138 -17.69 -3.41 -4.39
C ILE A 138 -16.74 -2.27 -4.04
N ASN A 139 -16.88 -1.67 -2.86
CA ASN A 139 -16.04 -0.53 -2.44
C ASN A 139 -15.87 -0.42 -0.91
N TYR A 140 -14.93 0.42 -0.46
CA TYR A 140 -14.69 0.63 0.97
C TYR A 140 -15.53 1.76 1.61
N ALA A 141 -16.13 2.65 0.81
CA ALA A 141 -16.65 3.92 1.30
C ALA A 141 -18.16 3.87 1.62
N LYS A 142 -19.00 3.70 0.59
CA LYS A 142 -20.46 3.81 0.67
C LYS A 142 -21.17 3.13 -0.50
N ASN A 143 -22.43 2.79 -0.29
CA ASN A 143 -23.30 2.35 -1.38
C ASN A 143 -23.54 3.53 -2.32
N LYS A 144 -23.15 3.39 -3.60
CA LYS A 144 -23.31 4.45 -4.61
C LYS A 144 -23.25 3.86 -6.02
N ASP A 145 -24.12 4.32 -6.93
CA ASP A 145 -24.12 3.96 -8.35
C ASP A 145 -24.12 2.44 -8.60
N GLY A 146 -24.82 1.68 -7.74
CA GLY A 146 -24.86 0.21 -7.78
C GLY A 146 -23.63 -0.48 -7.19
N SER A 147 -22.59 0.26 -6.78
CA SER A 147 -21.45 -0.26 -6.02
C SER A 147 -21.80 -0.44 -4.55
N ARG A 148 -21.56 -1.64 -4.01
CA ARG A 148 -21.88 -2.05 -2.64
C ARG A 148 -20.67 -1.86 -1.72
N LYS A 149 -20.89 -1.24 -0.58
CA LYS A 149 -19.85 -1.08 0.45
C LYS A 149 -19.58 -2.42 1.13
N LEU A 150 -18.32 -2.82 1.22
CA LEU A 150 -17.90 -3.91 2.09
C LEU A 150 -18.15 -3.56 3.56
N SER A 151 -18.70 -4.52 4.31
CA SER A 151 -18.79 -4.38 5.76
C SER A 151 -17.37 -4.31 6.36
N LYS A 152 -17.25 -3.79 7.59
CA LYS A 152 -15.95 -3.75 8.29
C LYS A 152 -15.35 -5.16 8.42
N SER A 153 -16.19 -6.16 8.72
CA SER A 153 -15.78 -7.56 8.82
C SER A 153 -15.27 -8.09 7.50
N LYS A 154 -16.00 -7.89 6.39
CA LYS A 154 -15.59 -8.34 5.06
C LYS A 154 -14.31 -7.65 4.59
N TYR A 155 -14.16 -6.35 4.87
CA TYR A 155 -12.91 -5.68 4.55
C TYR A 155 -11.73 -6.24 5.35
N ARG A 156 -11.92 -6.52 6.64
CA ARG A 156 -10.89 -7.16 7.48
C ARG A 156 -10.54 -8.57 7.01
N GLU A 157 -11.53 -9.34 6.60
CA GLU A 157 -11.34 -10.66 5.98
C GLU A 157 -10.52 -10.56 4.69
N LEU A 158 -10.86 -9.60 3.80
CA LEU A 158 -10.14 -9.37 2.55
C LEU A 158 -8.65 -9.05 2.79
N VAL A 159 -8.37 -8.18 3.76
CA VAL A 159 -6.98 -7.87 4.17
C VAL A 159 -6.31 -9.12 4.70
N SER A 160 -6.95 -9.84 5.64
CA SER A 160 -6.39 -11.05 6.24
C SER A 160 -5.98 -12.09 5.19
N LEU A 161 -6.83 -12.33 4.19
CA LEU A 161 -6.59 -13.32 3.14
C LEU A 161 -5.47 -12.89 2.17
N THR A 162 -5.26 -11.58 1.99
CA THR A 162 -4.26 -11.05 1.04
C THR A 162 -2.90 -10.75 1.68
N ILE A 163 -2.77 -10.85 3.00
CA ILE A 163 -1.50 -10.62 3.70
C ILE A 163 -0.34 -11.46 3.12
N PRO A 164 -0.46 -12.79 2.95
CA PRO A 164 0.68 -13.62 2.53
C PRO A 164 1.19 -13.32 1.11
N THR A 165 0.30 -12.79 0.26
CA THR A 165 0.53 -12.59 -1.17
C THR A 165 0.79 -11.15 -1.55
N PHE A 166 0.49 -10.20 -0.66
CA PHE A 166 0.68 -8.77 -0.92
C PHE A 166 1.51 -8.10 0.17
N PHE A 167 0.98 -7.99 1.38
CA PHE A 167 1.61 -7.24 2.47
C PHE A 167 2.93 -7.89 2.88
N GLU A 168 2.92 -9.18 3.20
CA GLU A 168 4.11 -9.93 3.62
C GLU A 168 5.20 -9.92 2.54
N LYS A 169 4.83 -10.01 1.25
CA LYS A 169 5.80 -9.91 0.16
C LYS A 169 6.51 -8.55 0.14
N LYS A 170 5.79 -7.45 0.35
CA LYS A 170 6.40 -6.11 0.49
C LYS A 170 7.27 -6.01 1.74
N ILE A 171 6.83 -6.57 2.87
CA ILE A 171 7.62 -6.58 4.11
C ILE A 171 8.92 -7.39 3.93
N LYS A 172 8.88 -8.55 3.27
CA LYS A 172 10.08 -9.35 2.95
C LYS A 172 11.09 -8.58 2.09
N LEU A 173 10.62 -7.75 1.16
CA LEU A 173 11.51 -6.85 0.40
C LEU A 173 12.15 -5.81 1.32
N ILE A 174 11.36 -5.17 2.17
CA ILE A 174 11.85 -4.17 3.13
C ILE A 174 12.87 -4.77 4.10
N GLY A 175 12.66 -6.02 4.53
CA GLY A 175 13.58 -6.81 5.34
C GLY A 175 15.01 -6.87 4.80
N GLN A 176 15.21 -6.64 3.49
CA GLN A 176 16.53 -6.69 2.85
C GLN A 176 17.36 -5.41 3.02
N LYS A 177 16.74 -4.26 3.32
CA LYS A 177 17.45 -2.96 3.42
C LYS A 177 16.82 -1.96 4.38
N HIS A 178 16.21 -2.42 5.47
CA HIS A 178 15.75 -1.52 6.52
C HIS A 178 16.86 -1.10 7.48
N SER A 179 16.62 -0.05 8.26
CA SER A 179 17.47 0.30 9.39
C SER A 179 17.22 -0.57 10.60
N SER A 180 18.27 -0.76 11.41
CA SER A 180 18.18 -1.48 12.68
C SER A 180 17.26 -0.77 13.70
N ASP A 181 16.96 0.50 13.48
CA ASP A 181 16.11 1.35 14.31
C ASP A 181 14.81 1.80 13.61
N ILE A 182 14.41 1.10 12.54
CA ILE A 182 13.26 1.44 11.70
C ILE A 182 12.04 1.82 12.55
N LYS A 183 11.36 2.90 12.16
CA LYS A 183 10.13 3.35 12.81
C LYS A 183 8.94 2.90 11.98
N VAL A 184 8.06 2.11 12.58
CA VAL A 184 6.82 1.64 11.95
C VAL A 184 5.64 2.35 12.59
N PHE A 185 4.73 2.87 11.77
CA PHE A 185 3.55 3.60 12.25
C PHE A 185 2.40 3.54 11.25
N PHE A 186 1.18 3.75 11.73
CA PHE A 186 0.00 3.85 10.88
C PHE A 186 -0.27 5.29 10.47
N ARG A 187 -0.75 5.53 9.25
CA ARG A 187 -1.22 6.88 8.87
C ARG A 187 -2.48 7.29 9.62
N TYR A 188 -3.36 6.32 9.93
CA TYR A 188 -4.67 6.58 10.50
C TYR A 188 -4.94 5.62 11.66
N THR A 189 -5.38 6.15 12.81
CA THR A 189 -5.78 5.35 13.98
C THR A 189 -6.86 4.33 13.64
N ARG A 190 -7.78 4.64 12.72
CA ARG A 190 -8.79 3.68 12.24
C ARG A 190 -8.17 2.45 11.58
N VAL A 191 -7.11 2.63 10.79
CA VAL A 191 -6.41 1.54 10.10
C VAL A 191 -5.65 0.71 11.12
N LYS A 192 -4.97 1.36 12.07
CA LYS A 192 -4.33 0.70 13.21
C LYS A 192 -5.31 -0.21 13.97
N ASN A 193 -6.41 0.36 14.45
CA ASN A 193 -7.40 -0.36 15.25
C ASN A 193 -8.06 -1.52 14.49
N ALA A 194 -8.07 -1.49 13.16
CA ALA A 194 -8.70 -2.52 12.34
C ALA A 194 -7.75 -3.67 11.96
N PHE A 195 -6.44 -3.41 11.86
CA PHE A 195 -5.50 -4.32 11.19
C PHE A 195 -4.17 -4.53 11.91
N GLN A 196 -3.89 -3.83 13.01
CA GLN A 196 -2.60 -3.98 13.72
C GLN A 196 -2.36 -5.42 14.16
N ASP A 197 -3.38 -6.06 14.72
CA ASP A 197 -3.34 -7.46 15.14
C ASP A 197 -3.06 -8.41 13.98
N LEU A 198 -3.54 -8.10 12.77
CA LEU A 198 -3.30 -8.93 11.59
C LEU A 198 -1.89 -8.87 11.05
N ILE A 199 -1.21 -7.73 11.17
CA ILE A 199 0.07 -7.49 10.49
C ILE A 199 1.27 -7.49 11.43
N SER A 200 1.06 -7.42 12.73
CA SER A 200 2.16 -7.34 13.71
C SER A 200 3.07 -8.54 13.62
N ASP A 201 2.51 -9.75 13.50
CA ASP A 201 3.29 -10.99 13.38
C ASP A 201 4.18 -10.96 12.15
N VAL A 202 3.65 -10.53 11.00
CA VAL A 202 4.42 -10.36 9.76
C VAL A 202 5.58 -9.40 9.94
N LEU A 203 5.37 -8.28 10.65
CA LEU A 203 6.43 -7.30 10.91
C LEU A 203 7.50 -7.85 11.87
N ILE A 204 7.10 -8.63 12.87
CA ILE A 204 8.00 -9.26 13.86
C ILE A 204 8.83 -10.36 13.21
N GLU A 205 8.19 -11.28 12.48
CA GLU A 205 8.85 -12.41 11.81
C GLU A 205 9.88 -11.94 10.77
N ASN A 206 9.67 -10.78 10.16
CA ASN A 206 10.60 -10.19 9.21
C ASN A 206 11.61 -9.22 9.86
N GLY A 207 11.63 -9.12 11.20
CA GLY A 207 12.64 -8.37 11.94
C GLY A 207 12.50 -6.84 11.87
N LEU A 208 11.36 -6.32 11.41
CA LEU A 208 11.11 -4.88 11.35
C LEU A 208 10.79 -4.30 12.73
N ILE A 209 10.13 -5.07 13.59
CA ILE A 209 9.81 -4.67 14.97
C ILE A 209 10.05 -5.84 15.93
N LYS A 210 10.21 -5.54 17.22
CA LYS A 210 10.38 -6.57 18.26
C LYS A 210 9.06 -7.06 18.84
N SER A 211 8.06 -6.20 18.83
CA SER A 211 6.74 -6.46 19.41
C SER A 211 5.72 -5.46 18.85
N GLN A 212 4.44 -5.77 19.03
CA GLN A 212 3.33 -4.95 18.55
C GLN A 212 3.35 -3.51 19.12
N GLU A 213 3.81 -3.33 20.36
CA GLU A 213 3.91 -2.03 21.04
C GLU A 213 4.92 -1.09 20.39
N CYS A 214 5.80 -1.61 19.53
CA CYS A 214 6.75 -0.79 18.77
C CYS A 214 6.06 0.04 17.66
N ILE A 215 4.82 -0.30 17.28
CA ILE A 215 4.08 0.39 16.23
C ILE A 215 3.44 1.67 16.79
N ARG A 216 3.80 2.81 16.20
CA ARG A 216 3.30 4.13 16.63
C ARG A 216 2.03 4.54 15.86
N ASP A 217 1.34 5.53 16.42
CA ASP A 217 0.34 6.33 15.71
C ASP A 217 1.00 7.45 14.88
#